data_AF-A0AA42AZG7-F1
#
_entry.id   AF-A0AA42AZG7-F1
#
_cell.length_a   1.000
_cell.length_b   1.000
_cell.length_c   1.000
_cell.angle_alpha   90.00
_cell.angle_beta   90.00
_cell.angle_gamma   90.00
#
_symmetry.space_group_name_H-M   'P 1'
#
loop_
_entity.id
_entity.type
_entity.pdbx_description
1 polymer ?
#
loop_
_entity_poly.entity_id
_entity_poly.type
_entity_poly.pdbx_seq_one_letter_code
_entity_poly.pdbx_strand_id
1 'polypeptide(L)'
;VRVFISGPDSRAVQTELPDSFFKLSMGELKAEADMRKKKLEESQLLVPKSFKEKKAKDARKKYNATTIRIQFPDEVILQGVFGPWERTTALYE
;
A
#
# COMPACT_ATOMS: atom_id res chain seq x y z
N VAL A 1 -12.71 18.17 0.04
CA VAL A 1 -13.27 17.00 0.75
C VAL A 1 -14.45 16.45 -0.04
N ARG A 2 -14.62 15.13 -0.15
CA ARG A 2 -15.76 14.49 -0.82
C ARG A 2 -16.44 13.54 0.15
N VAL A 3 -17.77 13.52 0.17
CA VAL A 3 -18.57 12.62 1.01
C VAL A 3 -19.16 11.53 0.13
N PHE A 4 -19.02 10.29 0.57
CA PHE A 4 -19.60 9.11 -0.06
C PHE A 4 -20.59 8.49 0.92
N ILE A 5 -21.68 7.95 0.40
CA ILE A 5 -22.63 7.13 1.17
C ILE A 5 -22.40 5.69 0.71
N SER A 6 -22.22 4.77 1.65
CA SER A 6 -22.16 3.34 1.34
C SER A 6 -23.55 2.87 0.90
N GLY A 7 -23.88 3.04 -0.37
CA GLY A 7 -25.04 2.38 -0.97
C GLY A 7 -24.81 0.86 -1.06
N PRO A 8 -25.85 0.05 -1.33
CA PRO A 8 -25.66 -1.36 -1.63
C PRO A 8 -24.74 -1.47 -2.85
N ASP A 9 -23.50 -1.84 -2.59
CA ASP A 9 -22.42 -1.84 -3.58
C ASP A 9 -22.85 -2.61 -4.82
N SER A 10 -22.58 -2.00 -5.98
CA SER A 10 -22.41 -2.68 -7.25
C SER A 10 -21.54 -3.91 -6.99
N ARG A 11 -22.20 -5.08 -6.91
CA ARG A 11 -21.59 -6.38 -6.69
C ARG A 11 -20.32 -6.45 -7.52
N ALA A 12 -19.16 -6.49 -6.85
CA ALA A 12 -17.95 -6.91 -7.51
C ALA A 12 -18.30 -8.22 -8.19
N VAL A 13 -18.23 -8.25 -9.52
CA VAL A 13 -18.50 -9.46 -10.29
C VAL A 13 -17.60 -10.51 -9.68
N GLN A 14 -18.17 -11.49 -8.99
CA GLN A 14 -17.42 -12.65 -8.54
C GLN A 14 -17.06 -13.42 -9.81
N THR A 15 -15.98 -13.00 -10.45
CA THR A 15 -15.33 -13.77 -11.49
C THR A 15 -14.81 -15.02 -10.83
N GLU A 16 -15.46 -16.16 -11.09
CA GLU A 16 -14.93 -17.47 -10.72
C GLU A 16 -13.59 -17.64 -11.42
N LEU A 17 -12.51 -17.59 -10.64
CA LEU A 17 -11.17 -17.79 -11.15
C LEU A 17 -10.96 -19.30 -11.36
N PRO A 18 -10.33 -19.72 -12.47
CA PRO A 18 -10.02 -21.12 -12.70
C PRO A 18 -8.95 -21.62 -11.72
N ASP A 19 -8.99 -22.91 -11.37
CA ASP A 19 -8.04 -23.53 -10.44
C ASP A 19 -6.55 -23.36 -10.85
N SER A 20 -6.29 -23.17 -12.14
CA SER A 20 -4.93 -22.93 -12.65
C SER A 20 -4.32 -21.63 -12.13
N PHE A 21 -5.13 -20.63 -11.78
CA PHE A 21 -4.66 -19.35 -11.22
C PHE A 21 -3.92 -19.55 -9.88
N PHE A 22 -4.34 -20.55 -9.09
CA PHE A 22 -3.76 -20.84 -7.78
C PHE A 22 -2.55 -21.80 -7.87
N LYS A 23 -2.18 -22.24 -9.08
CA LYS A 23 -1.01 -23.10 -9.28
C LYS A 23 0.21 -22.23 -9.56
N LEU A 24 1.27 -22.43 -8.77
CA LEU A 24 2.54 -21.72 -8.95
C LEU A 24 3.16 -22.08 -10.31
N SER A 25 3.53 -21.07 -11.09
CA SER A 25 4.32 -21.29 -12.29
C SER A 25 5.81 -21.46 -11.95
N MET A 26 6.56 -22.14 -12.82
CA MET A 26 8.02 -22.26 -12.68
C MET A 26 8.74 -20.89 -12.66
N GLY A 27 8.18 -19.89 -13.36
CA GLY A 27 8.70 -18.53 -13.39
C GLY A 27 8.55 -17.83 -12.03
N GLU A 28 7.38 -17.94 -11.41
CA GLU A 28 7.12 -17.38 -10.07
C GLU A 28 7.97 -18.06 -9.00
N LEU A 29 8.12 -19.39 -9.07
CA LEU A 29 8.98 -20.13 -8.15
C LEU A 29 10.43 -19.65 -8.22
N LYS A 30 10.96 -19.45 -9.43
CA LYS A 30 12.32 -18.95 -9.64
C LYS A 30 12.45 -17.51 -9.13
N ALA A 31 11.47 -16.65 -9.42
CA ALA A 31 11.45 -15.28 -8.94
C ALA A 31 11.41 -15.20 -7.40
N GLU A 32 10.63 -16.06 -6.74
CA GLU A 32 10.58 -16.13 -5.28
C GLU A 32 11.93 -16.57 -4.69
N ALA A 33 12.56 -17.61 -5.27
CA ALA A 33 13.87 -18.08 -4.85
C ALA A 33 14.95 -16.98 -5.00
N ASP A 34 14.97 -16.28 -6.13
CA ASP A 34 15.88 -15.17 -6.39
C ASP A 34 15.64 -14.01 -5.42
N MET A 35 14.37 -13.67 -5.15
CA MET A 35 14.00 -12.64 -4.18
C MET A 35 14.42 -13.02 -2.75
N ARG A 36 14.27 -14.30 -2.37
CA ARG A 36 14.68 -14.80 -1.05
C ARG A 36 16.20 -14.75 -0.89
N LYS A 37 16.94 -15.15 -1.94
CA LYS A 37 18.40 -15.07 -1.96
C LYS A 37 18.89 -13.63 -1.81
N LYS A 38 18.33 -12.69 -2.58
CA LYS A 38 18.65 -11.25 -2.49
C LYS A 38 18.38 -10.69 -1.10
N LYS A 39 17.24 -11.02 -0.48
CA LYS A 39 16.92 -10.57 0.90
C LYS A 39 17.94 -11.06 1.92
N LEU A 40 18.40 -12.31 1.78
CA LEU A 40 19.41 -12.88 2.67
C LEU A 40 20.76 -12.16 2.49
N GLU A 41 21.19 -11.96 1.25
CA GLU A 41 22.42 -11.22 0.93
C GLU A 41 22.35 -9.78 1.47
N GLU A 42 21.24 -9.07 1.26
CA GLU A 42 21.03 -7.72 1.78
C GLU A 42 21.02 -7.66 3.32
N SER A 43 20.52 -8.69 3.99
CA SER A 43 20.46 -8.74 5.46
C SER A 43 21.84 -8.93 6.11
N GLN A 44 22.80 -9.52 5.39
CA GLN A 44 24.16 -9.74 5.86
C GLN A 44 25.02 -8.47 5.73
N LEU A 45 24.59 -7.49 4.94
CA LEU A 45 25.30 -6.23 4.75
C LEU A 45 24.97 -5.25 5.88
N LEU A 46 26.00 -4.65 6.46
CA LEU A 46 25.85 -3.52 7.36
C LEU A 46 25.22 -2.36 6.60
N VAL A 47 23.99 -1.97 6.97
CA VAL A 47 23.29 -0.84 6.35
C VAL A 47 23.81 0.48 6.94
N PRO A 48 24.55 1.31 6.18
CA PRO A 48 25.09 2.56 6.69
C PRO A 48 23.97 3.57 7.00
N LYS A 49 24.21 4.48 7.96
CA LYS A 49 23.24 5.54 8.31
C LYS A 49 22.85 6.38 7.09
N SER A 50 23.82 6.75 6.26
CA SER A 50 23.61 7.53 5.02
C SER A 50 22.68 6.83 4.01
N PHE A 51 22.73 5.50 3.94
CA PHE A 51 21.85 4.72 3.06
C PHE A 51 20.40 4.71 3.57
N LYS A 52 20.20 4.59 4.90
CA LYS A 52 18.87 4.69 5.52
C LYS A 52 18.26 6.07 5.30
N GLU A 53 19.04 7.13 5.50
CA GLU A 53 18.58 8.51 5.30
C GLU A 53 18.23 8.78 3.83
N LYS A 54 19.04 8.30 2.88
CA LYS A 54 18.75 8.40 1.45
C LYS A 54 17.44 7.67 1.10
N LYS A 55 17.27 6.42 1.54
CA LYS A 55 16.02 5.66 1.35
C LYS A 55 14.81 6.37 1.94
N ALA A 56 14.93 6.96 3.14
CA ALA A 56 13.85 7.70 3.77
C ALA A 56 13.49 8.97 2.98
N LYS A 57 14.49 9.70 2.47
CA LYS A 57 14.28 10.88 1.63
C LYS A 57 13.60 10.52 0.30
N ASP A 58 14.00 9.42 -0.32
CA ASP A 58 13.41 8.94 -1.57
C ASP A 58 11.98 8.42 -1.35
N ALA A 59 11.74 7.71 -0.25
CA ALA A 59 10.39 7.25 0.12
C ALA A 59 9.42 8.42 0.33
N ARG A 60 9.88 9.53 0.95
CA ARG A 60 9.08 10.75 1.12
C ARG A 60 8.73 11.45 -0.19
N LYS A 61 9.52 11.25 -1.25
CA LYS A 61 9.24 11.80 -2.60
C LYS A 61 8.34 10.90 -3.44
N LYS A 62 8.13 9.65 -3.02
CA LYS A 62 7.39 8.67 -3.83
C LYS A 62 5.91 9.03 -3.96
N TYR A 63 5.35 9.67 -2.94
CA TYR A 63 3.95 10.05 -2.89
C TYR A 63 3.86 11.55 -2.59
N ASN A 64 3.11 12.29 -3.41
CA ASN A 64 2.92 13.73 -3.24
C ASN A 64 1.63 14.06 -2.46
N ALA A 65 0.72 13.09 -2.35
CA ALA A 65 -0.57 13.22 -1.68
C ALA A 65 -0.98 11.86 -1.09
N THR A 66 -1.79 11.91 -0.03
CA THR A 66 -2.34 10.76 0.68
C THR A 66 -3.85 10.93 0.78
N THR A 67 -4.62 9.94 0.33
CA THR A 67 -6.07 9.95 0.48
C THR A 67 -6.45 9.21 1.75
N ILE A 68 -7.21 9.85 2.63
CA ILE A 68 -7.69 9.26 3.89
C ILE A 68 -9.22 9.19 3.83
N ARG A 69 -9.76 8.04 4.20
CA ARG A 69 -11.20 7.77 4.26
C ARG A 69 -11.60 7.50 5.71
N ILE A 70 -12.56 8.26 6.22
CA ILE A 70 -13.11 8.11 7.56
C ILE A 70 -14.52 7.58 7.40
N GLN A 71 -14.76 6.38 7.89
CA GLN A 71 -16.09 5.78 7.93
C GLN A 71 -16.74 6.10 9.27
N PHE A 72 -17.89 6.75 9.23
CA PHE A 72 -18.70 7.06 10.39
C PHE A 72 -19.69 5.92 10.69
N PRO A 73 -20.23 5.87 11.93
CA PRO A 73 -21.20 4.85 12.32
C PRO A 73 -22.51 4.84 11.51
N ASP A 74 -22.82 5.94 10.82
CA ASP A 74 -23.99 6.13 9.95
C ASP A 74 -23.75 5.68 8.49
N GLU A 75 -22.69 4.90 8.24
CA GLU A 75 -22.28 4.40 6.92
C GLU A 75 -21.84 5.50 5.94
N VAL A 76 -21.63 6.73 6.43
CA VAL A 76 -21.06 7.82 5.66
C VAL A 76 -19.54 7.69 5.64
N ILE A 77 -18.95 7.80 4.44
CA ILE A 77 -17.51 7.78 4.24
C ILE A 77 -17.05 9.18 3.80
N LEU A 78 -16.26 9.83 4.66
CA LEU A 78 -15.61 11.09 4.34
C LEU A 78 -14.24 10.83 3.71
N GLN A 79 -14.01 11.31 2.50
CA GLN A 79 -12.72 11.23 1.83
C GLN A 79 -12.03 12.61 1.78
N GLY A 80 -10.86 12.69 2.39
CA GLY A 80 -9.94 13.82 2.31
C GLY A 80 -8.67 13.47 1.55
N VAL A 81 -8.01 14.47 0.98
CA VAL A 81 -6.69 14.36 0.35
C VAL A 81 -5.76 15.28 1.12
N PHE A 82 -4.66 14.73 1.63
CA PHE A 82 -3.73 15.37 2.55
C PHE A 82 -2.29 15.23 2.04
N GLY A 83 -1.41 16.16 2.39
CA GLY A 83 0.02 16.01 2.20
C GLY A 83 0.60 14.89 3.09
N PRO A 84 1.54 14.05 2.62
CA PRO A 84 2.18 13.00 3.43
C PRO A 84 2.92 13.50 4.68
N TRP A 85 3.21 14.79 4.76
CA TRP A 85 3.90 15.45 5.87
C TRP A 85 2.95 16.18 6.82
N GLU A 86 1.65 16.19 6.53
CA GLU A 86 0.67 16.81 7.41
C GLU A 86 0.56 16.04 8.72
N ARG A 87 0.36 16.77 9.81
CA ARG A 87 0.17 16.17 11.13
C ARG A 87 -1.22 15.57 11.21
N THR A 88 -1.38 14.56 12.06
CA THR A 88 -2.69 13.95 12.34
C THR A 88 -3.72 14.98 12.83
N THR A 89 -3.29 16.11 13.42
CA THR A 89 -4.18 17.22 13.79
C THR A 89 -4.97 17.76 12.60
N ALA A 90 -4.39 17.77 11.39
CA ALA A 90 -5.07 18.19 10.17
C ALA A 90 -6.24 17.27 9.76
N LEU A 91 -6.38 16.10 10.39
CA LEU A 91 -7.55 15.21 10.19
C LEU A 91 -8.74 15.61 11.07
N TYR A 92 -8.49 16.33 12.16
CA TYR A 92 -9.49 16.72 13.15
C TYR A 92 -9.95 18.18 13.00
N GLU A 93 -9.21 18.98 12.22
CA GLU A 93 -9.54 20.37 11.82
C GLU A 93 -10.47 20.39 10.61
#